data_AF-A0A7V4P062-F1
#
_entry.id   AF-A0A7V4P062-F1
#
_cell.length_a   1.000
_cell.length_b   1.000
_cell.length_c   1.000
_cell.angle_alpha   90.00
_cell.angle_beta   90.00
_cell.angle_gamma   90.00
#
_symmetry.space_group_name_H-M   'P 1'
#
loop_
_entity.id
_entity.type
_entity.pdbx_description
1 polymer ?
#
loop_
_entity_poly.entity_id
_entity_poly.type
_entity_poly.pdbx_seq_one_letter_code
_entity_poly.pdbx_strand_id
1 'polypeptide(L)'
;MLTALVLYGAILPVAAGLFAVGLGATLLRPRERDGPGGWSAGLALVIAYAITHAGLIGWPTFPPSESWQWLAWLGPAAWLAGRLARRAPRPVAAVIQLATCLGIGWLVVPGYDEHAMDLRLATGVSMLIVWRGFDARAGRAPAASAAAVLVLTFAAAAVVIFQTANAKLGQLAGSLAAAAGGMIVPLLIRPGRVLLTGAGATLAVLLVGLLAAAKANDYGDVPFRALVPIAFAPLAVSLRGWSAWRPTPRWKRELVRLGLVAAIVAAGITLSLVGSGSATSDETEEPPTVSEWSGEMEHGPTRVSQRVGIESNVTGV
;
A
#
# COMPACT_ATOMS: atom_id res chain seq x y z
N MET A 1 -7.68 -1.25 24.08
CA MET A 1 -7.70 -1.32 22.60
C MET A 1 -7.12 -0.07 21.94
N LEU A 2 -7.59 1.13 22.30
CA LEU A 2 -7.07 2.41 21.77
C LEU A 2 -5.54 2.57 21.92
N THR A 3 -4.99 2.19 23.07
CA THR A 3 -3.56 2.30 23.38
C THR A 3 -2.69 1.44 22.45
N ALA A 4 -3.12 0.21 22.15
CA ALA A 4 -2.44 -0.67 21.21
C ALA A 4 -2.50 -0.11 19.78
N LEU A 5 -3.65 0.45 19.39
CA LEU A 5 -3.85 1.03 18.06
C LEU A 5 -2.95 2.25 17.82
N VAL A 6 -2.84 3.16 18.79
CA VAL A 6 -1.95 4.33 18.69
C VAL A 6 -0.48 3.91 18.73
N LEU A 7 -0.12 2.95 19.58
CA LEU A 7 1.24 2.46 19.71
C LEU A 7 1.72 1.79 18.42
N TYR A 8 1.00 0.77 17.93
CA TYR A 8 1.40 -0.03 16.78
C TYR A 8 1.08 0.63 15.43
N GLY A 9 0.03 1.47 15.36
CA GLY A 9 -0.42 2.13 14.13
C GLY A 9 0.27 3.46 13.83
N ALA A 10 0.81 4.15 14.85
CA ALA A 10 1.40 5.48 14.66
C ALA A 10 2.77 5.65 15.33
N ILE A 11 2.88 5.43 16.65
CA ILE A 11 4.12 5.75 17.39
C ILE A 11 5.28 4.88 16.93
N LEU A 12 5.08 3.56 16.89
CA LEU A 12 6.12 2.59 16.58
C LEU A 12 6.58 2.65 15.11
N PRO A 13 5.69 2.82 14.11
CA PRO A 13 6.09 3.10 12.73
C PRO A 13 6.84 4.42 12.55
N VAL A 14 6.41 5.50 13.22
CA VAL A 14 7.15 6.78 13.24
C VAL A 14 8.54 6.57 13.83
N ALA A 15 8.64 5.89 14.98
CA ALA A 15 9.90 5.58 15.63
C ALA A 15 10.81 4.72 14.75
N ALA A 16 10.26 3.71 14.06
CA ALA A 16 11.00 2.88 13.11
C ALA A 16 11.52 3.71 11.91
N GLY A 17 10.70 4.61 11.38
CA GLY A 17 11.09 5.55 10.32
C GLY A 17 12.21 6.49 10.76
N LEU A 18 12.08 7.10 11.95
CA LEU A 18 13.09 7.96 12.56
C LEU A 18 14.39 7.19 12.84
N PHE A 19 14.29 6.02 13.47
CA PHE A 19 15.42 5.16 13.81
C PHE A 19 16.18 4.73 12.56
N ALA A 20 15.49 4.27 11.52
CA ALA A 20 16.15 3.79 10.31
C ALA A 20 16.82 4.92 9.51
N VAL A 21 16.25 6.13 9.49
CA VAL A 21 16.96 7.30 8.91
C VAL A 21 18.11 7.73 9.81
N GLY A 22 17.95 7.69 11.14
CA GLY A 22 19.03 7.94 12.09
C GLY A 22 20.20 6.98 11.89
N LEU A 23 19.91 5.69 11.81
CA LEU A 23 20.86 4.60 11.56
C LEU A 23 21.52 4.75 10.18
N GLY A 24 20.73 5.02 9.14
CA GLY A 24 21.25 5.33 7.81
C GLY A 24 22.09 6.62 7.78
N ALA A 25 21.86 7.55 8.70
CA ALA A 25 22.62 8.79 8.79
C ALA A 25 23.93 8.65 9.58
N THR A 26 24.01 7.69 10.52
CA THR A 26 25.17 7.45 11.41
C THR A 26 26.07 6.33 10.91
N LEU A 27 25.51 5.18 10.50
CA LEU A 27 26.29 4.01 10.07
C LEU A 27 26.79 4.13 8.64
N LEU A 28 26.02 4.76 7.76
CA LEU A 28 26.41 4.95 6.36
C LEU A 28 27.14 6.28 6.25
N ARG A 29 28.44 6.26 6.57
CA ARG A 29 29.33 7.40 6.31
C ARG A 29 29.18 7.83 4.83
N PRO A 30 29.10 9.14 4.54
CA PRO A 30 28.95 9.67 3.19
C PRO A 30 30.27 9.55 2.41
N ARG A 31 30.78 8.34 2.24
CA ARG A 31 31.85 8.04 1.31
C ARG A 31 31.19 7.56 0.02
N GLU A 32 31.56 8.24 -1.07
CA GLU A 32 31.19 8.02 -2.47
C GLU A 32 29.96 8.79 -2.98
N ARG A 33 30.22 9.55 -4.05
CA ARG A 33 29.29 10.35 -4.85
C ARG A 33 28.18 9.52 -5.52
N ASP A 34 28.24 8.20 -5.42
CA ASP A 34 27.20 7.25 -5.84
C ASP A 34 26.32 6.72 -4.68
N GLY A 35 26.62 7.15 -3.44
CA GLY A 35 25.67 7.32 -2.33
C GLY A 35 25.10 6.08 -1.65
N PRO A 36 25.78 5.47 -0.64
CA PRO A 36 25.25 4.35 0.16
C PRO A 36 23.99 4.68 1.00
N GLY A 37 23.59 5.94 1.13
CA GLY A 37 22.44 6.37 1.95
C GLY A 37 21.04 6.13 1.35
N GLY A 38 20.94 5.62 0.11
CA GLY A 38 19.64 5.40 -0.54
C GLY A 38 18.89 4.15 -0.06
N TRP A 39 19.60 3.15 0.46
CA TRP A 39 19.01 1.84 0.78
C TRP A 39 18.34 1.79 2.15
N SER A 40 18.70 2.72 3.05
CA SER A 40 18.17 2.77 4.40
C SER A 40 16.69 3.11 4.43
N ALA A 41 16.19 3.92 3.50
CA ALA A 41 14.75 4.26 3.45
C ALA A 41 13.88 3.08 3.00
N GLY A 42 14.32 2.31 1.99
CA GLY A 42 13.60 1.10 1.59
C GLY A 42 13.58 0.07 2.73
N LEU A 43 14.73 -0.16 3.37
CA LEU A 43 14.82 -1.05 4.52
C LEU A 43 14.00 -0.55 5.72
N ALA A 44 13.97 0.76 5.97
CA ALA A 44 13.15 1.39 7.00
C ALA A 44 11.67 1.04 6.82
N LEU A 45 11.16 1.18 5.60
CA LEU A 45 9.78 0.87 5.27
C LEU A 45 9.48 -0.61 5.44
N VAL A 46 10.39 -1.49 5.02
CA VAL A 46 10.26 -2.94 5.24
C VAL A 46 10.20 -3.26 6.72
N ILE A 47 11.13 -2.74 7.51
CA ILE A 47 11.19 -3.00 8.96
C ILE A 47 9.96 -2.42 9.66
N ALA A 48 9.58 -1.19 9.36
CA ALA A 48 8.39 -0.56 9.93
C ALA A 48 7.14 -1.38 9.62
N TYR A 49 6.96 -1.79 8.36
CA TYR A 49 5.86 -2.66 7.96
C TYR A 49 5.89 -4.00 8.70
N ALA A 50 7.04 -4.67 8.75
CA ALA A 50 7.20 -5.97 9.39
C ALA A 50 6.89 -5.91 10.89
N ILE A 51 7.38 -4.90 11.60
CA ILE A 51 7.10 -4.75 13.04
C ILE A 51 5.62 -4.44 13.26
N THR A 52 5.02 -3.57 12.46
CA THR A 52 3.58 -3.29 12.58
C THR A 52 2.74 -4.52 12.27
N HIS A 53 3.06 -5.26 11.21
CA HIS A 53 2.37 -6.50 10.87
C HIS A 53 2.47 -7.51 12.01
N ALA A 54 3.68 -7.73 12.55
CA ALA A 54 3.93 -8.62 13.68
C ALA A 54 3.14 -8.20 14.93
N GLY A 55 3.12 -6.90 15.25
CA GLY A 55 2.46 -6.38 16.45
C GLY A 55 0.94 -6.33 16.36
N LEU A 56 0.38 -6.09 15.17
CA LEU A 56 -1.07 -6.00 14.97
C LEU A 56 -1.73 -7.35 14.71
N ILE A 57 -1.07 -8.23 13.95
CA ILE A 57 -1.70 -9.45 13.41
C ILE A 57 -0.87 -10.71 13.69
N GLY A 58 0.37 -10.56 14.15
CA GLY A 58 1.31 -11.67 14.29
C GLY A 58 2.20 -11.84 13.06
N TRP A 59 3.19 -12.71 13.19
CA TRP A 59 4.06 -13.06 12.07
C TRP A 59 3.38 -14.10 11.18
N PRO A 60 3.31 -13.90 9.85
CA PRO A 60 2.63 -14.85 8.97
C PRO A 60 3.42 -16.16 8.84
N THR A 61 2.72 -17.27 8.67
CA THR A 61 3.33 -18.57 8.34
C THR A 61 3.91 -18.55 6.93
N PHE A 62 4.78 -19.52 6.63
CA PHE A 62 5.29 -19.74 5.28
C PHE A 62 4.99 -21.18 4.82
N PRO A 63 4.20 -21.38 3.75
CA PRO A 63 3.52 -20.35 2.96
C PRO A 63 2.40 -19.64 3.75
N PRO A 64 2.11 -18.36 3.45
CA PRO A 64 1.01 -17.63 4.09
C PRO A 64 -0.35 -18.16 3.62
N SER A 65 -1.34 -18.12 4.52
CA SER A 65 -2.70 -18.60 4.25
C SER A 65 -3.55 -17.58 3.49
N GLU A 66 -3.29 -16.30 3.68
CA GLU A 66 -4.05 -15.20 3.10
C GLU A 66 -3.15 -14.33 2.20
N SER A 67 -3.71 -13.81 1.11
CA SER A 67 -2.94 -13.12 0.07
C SER A 67 -2.22 -11.86 0.56
N TRP A 68 -2.83 -11.12 1.49
CA TRP A 68 -2.25 -9.90 2.04
C TRP A 68 -1.06 -10.15 2.97
N GLN A 69 -0.94 -11.35 3.53
CA GLN A 69 0.20 -11.74 4.38
C GLN A 69 1.49 -11.90 3.58
N TRP A 70 1.40 -12.13 2.25
CA TRP A 70 2.58 -12.15 1.39
C TRP A 70 3.37 -10.85 1.45
N LEU A 71 2.73 -9.71 1.71
CA LEU A 71 3.39 -8.40 1.73
C LEU A 71 4.53 -8.32 2.76
N ALA A 72 4.46 -9.06 3.86
CA ALA A 72 5.53 -9.14 4.86
C ALA A 72 6.81 -9.76 4.28
N TRP A 73 6.67 -10.72 3.35
CA TRP A 73 7.77 -11.39 2.66
C TRP A 73 8.20 -10.64 1.38
N LEU A 74 7.23 -10.04 0.69
CA LEU A 74 7.46 -9.33 -0.57
C LEU A 74 8.11 -7.96 -0.38
N GLY A 75 7.92 -7.29 0.76
CA GLY A 75 8.63 -6.06 1.11
C GLY A 75 10.16 -6.23 1.07
N PRO A 76 10.75 -7.17 1.83
CA PRO A 76 12.18 -7.50 1.78
C PRO A 76 12.66 -7.91 0.38
N ALA A 77 11.88 -8.75 -0.32
CA ALA A 77 12.22 -9.19 -1.68
C ALA A 77 12.27 -8.01 -2.66
N ALA A 78 11.30 -7.10 -2.59
CA ALA A 78 11.26 -5.89 -3.40
C ALA A 78 12.43 -4.95 -3.10
N TRP A 79 12.81 -4.80 -1.83
CA TRP A 79 13.99 -4.04 -1.44
C TRP A 79 15.26 -4.64 -2.06
N LEU A 80 15.42 -5.96 -2.02
CA LEU A 80 16.56 -6.66 -2.64
C LEU A 80 16.54 -6.52 -4.17
N ALA A 81 15.39 -6.68 -4.81
CA ALA A 81 15.22 -6.46 -6.25
C ALA A 81 15.56 -5.02 -6.65
N GLY A 82 15.14 -4.03 -5.86
CA GLY A 82 15.52 -2.63 -5.99
C GLY A 82 17.03 -2.42 -5.97
N ARG A 83 17.72 -3.13 -5.07
CA ARG A 83 19.18 -3.10 -4.96
C ARG A 83 19.87 -3.76 -6.16
N LEU A 84 19.38 -4.91 -6.60
CA LEU A 84 19.91 -5.63 -7.76
C LEU A 84 19.74 -4.82 -9.05
N ALA A 85 18.53 -4.30 -9.30
CA ALA A 85 18.22 -3.50 -10.48
C ALA A 85 19.10 -2.25 -10.60
N ARG A 86 19.51 -1.65 -9.49
CA ARG A 86 20.40 -0.47 -9.50
C ARG A 86 21.84 -0.77 -9.92
N ARG A 87 22.31 -1.98 -9.65
CA ARG A 87 23.68 -2.43 -10.00
C ARG A 87 23.74 -3.05 -11.39
N ALA A 88 22.60 -3.45 -11.92
CA ALA A 88 22.49 -4.11 -13.21
C ALA A 88 22.56 -3.09 -14.37
N PRO A 89 23.05 -3.51 -15.56
CA PRO A 89 22.90 -2.74 -16.79
C PRO A 89 21.43 -2.40 -17.05
N ARG A 90 21.16 -1.25 -17.70
CA ARG A 90 19.79 -0.77 -17.98
C ARG A 90 18.80 -1.82 -18.50
N PRO A 91 19.14 -2.68 -19.48
CA PRO A 91 18.19 -3.70 -19.95
C PRO A 91 17.89 -4.74 -18.86
N VAL A 92 18.91 -5.22 -18.15
CA VAL A 92 18.77 -6.20 -17.07
C VAL A 92 17.97 -5.60 -15.90
N ALA A 93 18.22 -4.33 -15.56
CA ALA A 93 17.46 -3.62 -14.55
C ALA A 93 15.96 -3.54 -14.90
N ALA A 94 15.63 -3.32 -16.19
CA ALA A 94 14.25 -3.30 -16.65
C ALA A 94 13.58 -4.68 -16.54
N VAL A 95 14.31 -5.75 -16.88
CA VAL A 95 13.82 -7.12 -16.73
C VAL A 95 13.59 -7.46 -15.26
N ILE A 96 14.53 -7.15 -14.37
CA ILE A 96 14.38 -7.36 -12.92
C ILE A 96 13.12 -6.65 -12.41
N GLN A 97 12.94 -5.39 -12.79
CA GLN A 97 11.77 -4.61 -12.38
C GLN A 97 10.46 -5.20 -12.89
N LEU A 98 10.39 -5.54 -14.17
CA LEU A 98 9.21 -6.12 -14.78
C LEU A 98 8.87 -7.48 -14.14
N ALA A 99 9.86 -8.37 -14.02
CA ALA A 99 9.69 -9.68 -13.41
C ALA A 99 9.27 -9.60 -11.95
N THR A 100 9.85 -8.66 -11.19
CA THR A 100 9.48 -8.44 -9.78
C THR A 100 8.05 -7.94 -9.67
N CYS A 101 7.67 -6.91 -10.43
CA CYS A 101 6.33 -6.34 -10.35
C CYS A 101 5.24 -7.31 -10.82
N LEU A 102 5.46 -8.04 -11.92
CA LEU A 102 4.50 -9.03 -12.42
C LEU A 102 4.43 -10.25 -11.50
N GLY A 103 5.58 -10.76 -11.04
CA GLY A 103 5.63 -11.89 -10.11
C GLY A 103 4.94 -11.58 -8.79
N ILE A 104 5.11 -10.37 -8.26
CA ILE A 104 4.41 -9.92 -7.05
C ILE A 104 2.90 -9.77 -7.31
N GLY A 105 2.50 -9.21 -8.45
CA GLY A 105 1.08 -9.13 -8.84
C GLY A 105 0.43 -10.52 -8.82
N TRP A 106 1.15 -11.54 -9.29
CA TRP A 106 0.71 -12.93 -9.28
C TRP A 106 0.51 -13.51 -7.87
N LEU A 107 1.38 -13.16 -6.93
CA LEU A 107 1.33 -13.66 -5.55
C LEU A 107 0.29 -12.95 -4.69
N VAL A 108 0.06 -11.66 -4.94
CA VAL A 108 -0.86 -10.83 -4.13
C VAL A 108 -2.31 -11.00 -4.56
N VAL A 109 -2.57 -11.32 -5.83
CA VAL A 109 -3.93 -11.49 -6.35
C VAL A 109 -4.26 -13.00 -6.45
N PRO A 110 -5.08 -13.55 -5.54
CA PRO A 110 -5.56 -14.93 -5.60
C PRO A 110 -6.53 -15.14 -6.77
N GLY A 111 -6.78 -16.41 -7.12
CA GLY A 111 -7.74 -16.79 -8.17
C GLY A 111 -7.10 -17.25 -9.50
N TYR A 112 -7.88 -17.86 -10.37
CA TYR A 112 -7.45 -18.30 -11.72
C TYR A 112 -8.47 -17.95 -12.81
N ASP A 113 -9.49 -17.17 -12.46
CA ASP A 113 -10.51 -16.65 -13.36
C ASP A 113 -9.94 -15.51 -14.23
N GLU A 114 -10.64 -15.20 -15.32
CA GLU A 114 -10.21 -14.17 -16.29
C GLU A 114 -10.07 -12.79 -15.62
N HIS A 115 -10.95 -12.45 -14.67
CA HIS A 115 -10.87 -11.19 -13.93
C HIS A 115 -9.64 -11.12 -13.01
N ALA A 116 -9.20 -12.24 -12.43
CA ALA A 116 -7.96 -12.29 -11.67
C ALA A 116 -6.72 -12.05 -12.55
N MET A 117 -6.72 -12.51 -13.81
CA MET A 117 -5.63 -12.24 -14.75
C MET A 117 -5.45 -10.74 -15.00
N ASP A 118 -6.55 -10.05 -15.31
CA ASP A 118 -6.54 -8.61 -15.54
C ASP A 118 -6.08 -7.84 -14.31
N LEU A 119 -6.55 -8.25 -13.12
CA LEU A 119 -6.17 -7.62 -11.86
C LEU A 119 -4.68 -7.83 -11.54
N ARG A 120 -4.12 -9.01 -11.83
CA ARG A 120 -2.68 -9.30 -11.68
C ARG A 120 -1.82 -8.41 -12.56
N LEU A 121 -2.18 -8.30 -13.83
CA LEU A 121 -1.47 -7.45 -14.79
C LEU A 121 -1.59 -5.98 -14.40
N ALA A 122 -2.80 -5.51 -14.08
CA ALA A 122 -3.03 -4.14 -13.63
C ALA A 122 -2.22 -3.81 -12.36
N THR A 123 -2.17 -4.73 -11.40
CA THR A 123 -1.40 -4.60 -10.16
C THR A 123 0.10 -4.51 -10.47
N GLY A 124 0.64 -5.42 -11.28
CA GLY A 124 2.05 -5.42 -11.65
C GLY A 124 2.46 -4.18 -12.45
N VAL A 125 1.64 -3.75 -13.42
CA VAL A 125 1.88 -2.51 -14.18
C VAL A 125 1.84 -1.29 -13.27
N SER A 126 0.88 -1.23 -12.34
CA SER A 126 0.78 -0.15 -11.36
C SER A 126 2.02 -0.09 -10.44
N MET A 127 2.50 -1.23 -9.96
CA MET A 127 3.75 -1.30 -9.20
C MET A 127 4.95 -0.80 -10.02
N LEU A 128 5.05 -1.20 -11.29
CA LEU A 128 6.14 -0.76 -12.16
C LEU A 128 6.11 0.75 -12.39
N ILE A 129 4.91 1.30 -12.62
CA ILE A 129 4.66 2.74 -12.76
C ILE A 129 5.11 3.48 -11.50
N VAL A 130 4.67 3.04 -10.32
CA VAL A 130 5.00 3.66 -9.04
C VAL A 130 6.51 3.60 -8.80
N TRP A 131 7.12 2.42 -8.99
CA TRP A 131 8.56 2.22 -8.82
C TRP A 131 9.34 3.17 -9.74
N ARG A 132 9.05 3.16 -11.05
CA ARG A 132 9.71 4.03 -12.03
C ARG A 132 9.52 5.52 -11.72
N GLY A 133 8.32 5.91 -11.28
CA GLY A 133 8.01 7.28 -10.87
C GLY A 133 8.88 7.75 -9.70
N PHE A 134 9.06 6.91 -8.69
CA PHE A 134 9.92 7.22 -7.54
C PHE A 134 11.41 7.20 -7.90
N ASP A 135 11.88 6.23 -8.68
CA ASP A 135 13.28 6.18 -9.12
C ASP A 135 13.64 7.38 -10.00
N ALA A 136 12.72 7.85 -10.86
CA ALA A 136 12.91 9.04 -11.67
C ALA A 136 13.04 10.33 -10.82
N ARG A 137 12.45 10.35 -9.61
CA ARG A 137 12.55 11.45 -8.65
C ARG A 137 13.76 11.38 -7.75
N ALA A 138 14.19 10.17 -7.39
CA ALA A 138 15.11 9.96 -6.28
C ALA A 138 16.38 10.81 -6.39
N GLY A 139 16.89 11.08 -7.61
CA GLY A 139 18.07 11.93 -7.83
C GLY A 139 17.82 13.37 -8.29
N ARG A 140 16.57 13.84 -8.35
CA ARG A 140 16.24 15.10 -9.04
C ARG A 140 15.40 16.09 -8.23
N ALA A 141 14.58 15.63 -7.29
CA ALA A 141 13.67 16.48 -6.53
C ALA A 141 14.23 16.86 -5.15
N PRO A 142 13.85 18.03 -4.58
CA PRO A 142 14.13 18.34 -3.18
C PRO A 142 13.58 17.22 -2.28
N ALA A 143 14.39 16.69 -1.36
CA ALA A 143 14.04 15.50 -0.60
C ALA A 143 12.74 15.66 0.21
N ALA A 144 12.50 16.85 0.78
CA ALA A 144 11.26 17.19 1.48
C ALA A 144 10.02 17.07 0.58
N SER A 145 10.10 17.51 -0.68
CA SER A 145 8.98 17.41 -1.63
C SER A 145 8.64 15.95 -1.95
N ALA A 146 9.65 15.11 -2.13
CA ALA A 146 9.46 13.71 -2.44
C ALA A 146 8.88 12.92 -1.25
N ALA A 147 9.29 13.26 -0.03
CA ALA A 147 8.73 12.68 1.18
C ALA A 147 7.30 13.17 1.48
N ALA A 148 6.97 14.43 1.18
CA ALA A 148 5.59 14.92 1.25
C ALA A 148 4.66 14.18 0.27
N VAL A 149 5.11 13.93 -0.96
CA VAL A 149 4.35 13.10 -1.92
C VAL A 149 4.11 11.69 -1.38
N LEU A 150 5.10 11.10 -0.72
CA LEU A 150 4.95 9.78 -0.10
C LEU A 150 3.89 9.77 0.99
N VAL A 151 3.96 10.73 1.92
CA VAL A 151 2.98 10.84 2.99
C VAL A 151 1.58 11.04 2.43
N LEU A 152 1.40 11.94 1.45
CA LEU A 152 0.10 12.16 0.82
C LEU A 152 -0.42 10.88 0.14
N THR A 153 0.45 10.14 -0.54
CA THR A 153 0.05 8.92 -1.26
C THR A 153 -0.35 7.81 -0.29
N PHE A 154 0.41 7.58 0.78
CA PHE A 154 0.06 6.57 1.78
C PHE A 154 -1.13 6.98 2.64
N ALA A 155 -1.26 8.26 2.99
CA ALA A 155 -2.42 8.76 3.71
C ALA A 155 -3.70 8.58 2.87
N ALA A 156 -3.63 8.85 1.57
CA ALA A 156 -4.73 8.59 0.64
C ALA A 156 -5.11 7.12 0.61
N ALA A 157 -4.12 6.24 0.42
CA ALA A 157 -4.33 4.80 0.42
C ALA A 157 -4.92 4.31 1.75
N ALA A 158 -4.44 4.83 2.88
CA ALA A 158 -4.98 4.51 4.19
C ALA A 158 -6.44 4.93 4.32
N VAL A 159 -6.80 6.14 3.91
CA VAL A 159 -8.19 6.62 3.92
C VAL A 159 -9.09 5.74 3.06
N VAL A 160 -8.67 5.42 1.84
CA VAL A 160 -9.43 4.53 0.94
C VAL A 160 -9.60 3.16 1.57
N ILE A 161 -8.54 2.56 2.11
CA ILE A 161 -8.61 1.24 2.75
C ILE A 161 -9.47 1.27 4.03
N PHE A 162 -9.40 2.34 4.83
CA PHE A 162 -10.25 2.46 6.02
C PHE A 162 -11.74 2.50 5.69
N GLN A 163 -12.12 3.02 4.51
CA GLN A 163 -13.50 3.02 4.05
C GLN A 163 -14.01 1.62 3.68
N THR A 164 -13.10 0.67 3.45
CA THR A 164 -13.39 -0.70 3.00
C THR A 164 -13.61 -1.65 4.19
N ALA A 165 -14.16 -1.15 5.30
CA ALA A 165 -14.46 -1.88 6.55
C ALA A 165 -13.32 -2.74 7.18
N ASN A 166 -12.11 -2.77 6.61
CA ASN A 166 -10.99 -3.56 7.10
C ASN A 166 -10.00 -2.67 7.87
N ALA A 167 -10.29 -2.51 9.16
CA ALA A 167 -9.45 -1.73 10.07
C ALA A 167 -7.99 -2.21 10.12
N LYS A 168 -7.71 -3.50 9.89
CA LYS A 168 -6.34 -4.05 9.93
C LYS A 168 -5.52 -3.55 8.75
N LEU A 169 -6.06 -3.64 7.54
CA LEU A 169 -5.39 -3.13 6.33
C LEU A 169 -5.26 -1.60 6.38
N GLY A 170 -6.26 -0.90 6.91
CA GLY A 170 -6.22 0.55 7.12
C GLY A 170 -5.09 0.96 8.08
N GLN A 171 -4.91 0.22 9.18
CA GLN A 171 -3.82 0.45 10.13
C GLN A 171 -2.45 0.14 9.52
N LEU A 172 -2.32 -0.92 8.71
CA LEU A 172 -1.09 -1.22 7.98
C LEU A 172 -0.72 -0.10 7.00
N ALA A 173 -1.69 0.40 6.23
CA ALA A 173 -1.47 1.53 5.34
C ALA A 173 -1.13 2.82 6.11
N GLY A 174 -1.82 3.09 7.22
CA GLY A 174 -1.54 4.21 8.12
C GLY A 174 -0.14 4.13 8.73
N SER A 175 0.33 2.93 9.07
CA SER A 175 1.69 2.72 9.58
C SER A 175 2.77 3.04 8.56
N LEU A 176 2.53 2.74 7.28
CA LEU A 176 3.43 3.15 6.20
C LEU A 176 3.42 4.65 5.98
N ALA A 177 2.26 5.30 6.10
CA ALA A 177 2.15 6.77 6.07
C ALA A 177 2.94 7.39 7.22
N ALA A 178 2.82 6.82 8.42
CA ALA A 178 3.52 7.23 9.63
C ALA A 178 5.05 7.03 9.50
N ALA A 179 5.50 5.89 9.00
CA ALA A 179 6.91 5.62 8.71
C ALA A 179 7.45 6.61 7.66
N ALA A 180 6.69 6.88 6.60
CA ALA A 180 7.03 7.89 5.60
C ALA A 180 7.11 9.31 6.19
N GLY A 181 6.20 9.65 7.10
CA GLY A 181 6.22 10.92 7.84
C GLY A 181 7.43 11.05 8.75
N GLY A 182 7.80 9.98 9.47
CA GLY A 182 9.02 9.91 10.27
C GLY A 182 10.28 10.18 9.45
N MET A 183 10.29 9.79 8.17
CA MET A 183 11.41 10.09 7.25
C MET A 183 11.49 11.57 6.83
N ILE A 184 10.41 12.35 6.92
CA ILE A 184 10.41 13.79 6.57
C ILE A 184 11.27 14.59 7.55
N VAL A 185 11.15 14.34 8.86
CA VAL A 185 11.84 15.10 9.91
C VAL A 185 13.36 15.18 9.69
N PRO A 186 14.10 14.07 9.53
CA PRO A 186 15.53 14.11 9.26
C PRO A 186 15.87 14.67 7.87
N LEU A 187 14.96 14.56 6.90
CA LEU A 187 15.12 15.16 5.57
C LEU A 187 15.03 16.68 5.59
N LEU A 188 14.21 17.25 6.48
CA LEU A 188 14.14 18.69 6.72
C LEU A 188 15.40 19.20 7.43
N ILE A 189 15.93 18.44 8.38
CA ILE A 189 17.15 18.80 9.14
C ILE A 189 18.40 18.72 8.25
N ARG A 190 18.46 17.77 7.30
CA ARG A 190 19.61 17.59 6.39
C ARG A 190 19.18 17.55 4.92
N PRO A 191 18.86 18.70 4.30
CA PRO A 191 18.21 18.81 2.99
C PRO A 191 19.06 18.37 1.77
N GLY A 192 20.27 17.84 1.96
CA GLY A 192 21.19 17.45 0.87
C GLY A 192 21.27 15.96 0.54
N ARG A 193 20.49 15.09 1.21
CA ARG A 193 20.65 13.63 1.08
C ARG A 193 19.61 12.99 0.16
N VAL A 194 20.11 12.24 -0.81
CA VAL A 194 19.36 11.39 -1.74
C VAL A 194 18.89 10.14 -0.98
N LEU A 195 17.90 10.30 -0.11
CA LEU A 195 17.48 9.27 0.85
C LEU A 195 16.47 8.27 0.26
N LEU A 196 15.76 8.67 -0.80
CA LEU A 196 14.72 7.83 -1.42
C LEU A 196 15.25 6.90 -2.52
N THR A 197 16.56 6.93 -2.79
CA THR A 197 17.19 6.13 -3.85
C THR A 197 17.22 4.64 -3.51
N GLY A 198 16.17 3.92 -3.92
CA GLY A 198 16.04 2.48 -3.72
C GLY A 198 14.82 2.10 -2.89
N ALA A 199 14.14 3.09 -2.31
CA ALA A 199 12.85 2.89 -1.66
C ALA A 199 11.73 2.62 -2.69
N GLY A 200 11.89 3.02 -3.96
CA GLY A 200 10.85 2.94 -4.99
C GLY A 200 10.23 1.55 -5.17
N ALA A 201 11.05 0.50 -5.13
CA ALA A 201 10.59 -0.88 -5.26
C ALA A 201 9.71 -1.29 -4.06
N THR A 202 10.22 -1.10 -2.85
CA THR A 202 9.49 -1.39 -1.60
C THR A 202 8.20 -0.59 -1.51
N LEU A 203 8.25 0.69 -1.86
CA LEU A 203 7.10 1.59 -1.88
C LEU A 203 6.02 1.10 -2.83
N ALA A 204 6.40 0.78 -4.06
CA ALA A 204 5.48 0.26 -5.06
C ALA A 204 4.79 -1.01 -4.57
N VAL A 205 5.56 -1.95 -4.03
CA VAL A 205 5.06 -3.25 -3.59
C VAL A 205 4.14 -3.13 -2.37
N LEU A 206 4.55 -2.38 -1.35
CA LEU A 206 3.73 -2.24 -0.15
C LEU A 206 2.47 -1.40 -0.40
N LEU A 207 2.57 -0.30 -1.15
CA LEU A 207 1.43 0.57 -1.46
C LEU A 207 0.42 -0.14 -2.36
N VAL A 208 0.86 -0.60 -3.54
CA VAL A 208 -0.03 -1.21 -4.53
C VAL A 208 -0.45 -2.60 -4.05
N GLY A 209 0.41 -3.32 -3.35
CA GLY A 209 0.10 -4.62 -2.78
C GLY A 209 -0.97 -4.54 -1.69
N LEU A 210 -0.93 -3.56 -0.78
CA LEU A 210 -2.00 -3.34 0.20
C LEU A 210 -3.33 -3.03 -0.46
N LEU A 211 -3.31 -2.20 -1.51
CA LEU A 211 -4.50 -1.84 -2.26
C LEU A 211 -5.08 -3.03 -3.03
N ALA A 212 -4.23 -3.82 -3.68
CA ALA A 212 -4.65 -5.03 -4.39
C ALA A 212 -5.18 -6.09 -3.41
N ALA A 213 -4.53 -6.25 -2.25
CA ALA A 213 -4.99 -7.10 -1.16
C ALA A 213 -6.37 -6.68 -0.63
N ALA A 214 -6.61 -5.38 -0.46
CA ALA A 214 -7.91 -4.87 -0.04
C ALA A 214 -9.00 -5.23 -1.05
N LYS A 215 -8.70 -5.12 -2.35
CA LYS A 215 -9.65 -5.49 -3.42
C LYS A 215 -9.87 -7.00 -3.52
N ALA A 216 -8.82 -7.78 -3.52
CA ALA A 216 -8.91 -9.20 -3.83
C ALA A 216 -9.50 -10.08 -2.72
N ASN A 217 -9.69 -9.53 -1.53
CA ASN A 217 -10.36 -10.21 -0.42
C ASN A 217 -11.81 -9.68 -0.21
N ASP A 218 -12.37 -8.98 -1.21
CA ASP A 218 -13.75 -8.44 -1.20
C ASP A 218 -14.13 -7.74 0.11
N TYR A 219 -13.21 -6.96 0.69
CA TYR A 219 -13.47 -6.18 1.90
C TYR A 219 -14.34 -4.94 1.57
N GLY A 220 -15.46 -5.12 0.89
CA GLY A 220 -16.27 -4.05 0.32
C GLY A 220 -15.79 -3.62 -1.06
N ASP A 221 -16.69 -2.99 -1.81
CA ASP A 221 -16.43 -2.50 -3.16
C ASP A 221 -15.38 -1.39 -3.15
N VAL A 222 -14.10 -1.76 -3.04
CA VAL A 222 -13.01 -0.85 -3.35
C VAL A 222 -13.11 -0.61 -4.85
N PRO A 223 -13.54 0.58 -5.32
CA PRO A 223 -13.71 0.76 -6.74
C PRO A 223 -12.31 0.76 -7.35
N PHE A 224 -12.07 -0.10 -8.35
CA PHE A 224 -10.81 -0.16 -9.11
C PHE A 224 -10.39 1.25 -9.59
N ARG A 225 -11.38 2.12 -9.81
CA ARG A 225 -11.23 3.52 -10.19
C ARG A 225 -10.48 4.38 -9.17
N ALA A 226 -10.43 4.01 -7.89
CA ALA A 226 -9.66 4.70 -6.85
C ALA A 226 -8.16 4.31 -6.87
N LEU A 227 -7.83 3.10 -7.38
CA LEU A 227 -6.46 2.60 -7.47
C LEU A 227 -5.62 3.37 -8.47
N VAL A 228 -6.24 3.69 -9.62
CA VAL A 228 -5.64 4.41 -10.73
C VAL A 228 -5.06 5.77 -10.26
N PRO A 229 -5.85 6.74 -9.75
CA PRO A 229 -5.33 8.05 -9.38
C PRO A 229 -4.26 8.00 -8.29
N ILE A 230 -4.37 7.08 -7.32
CA ILE A 230 -3.34 6.92 -6.26
C ILE A 230 -2.02 6.39 -6.85
N ALA A 231 -2.08 5.42 -7.76
CA ALA A 231 -0.91 4.90 -8.47
C ALA A 231 -0.29 5.91 -9.44
N PHE A 232 -1.10 6.82 -10.01
CA PHE A 232 -0.66 7.88 -10.91
C PHE A 232 -0.14 9.14 -10.18
N ALA A 233 -0.44 9.34 -8.90
CA ALA A 233 0.03 10.51 -8.14
C ALA A 233 1.58 10.67 -8.17
N PRO A 234 2.39 9.60 -8.02
CA PRO A 234 3.84 9.68 -8.22
C PRO A 234 4.23 10.07 -9.65
N LEU A 235 3.47 9.70 -10.68
CA LEU A 235 3.74 10.09 -12.07
C LEU A 235 3.37 11.54 -12.35
N ALA A 236 2.29 12.07 -11.80
CA ALA A 236 1.83 13.43 -12.07
C ALA A 236 2.89 14.49 -11.73
N VAL A 237 3.66 14.28 -10.67
CA VAL A 237 4.76 15.17 -10.30
C VAL A 237 6.01 14.95 -11.16
N SER A 238 6.05 13.88 -11.96
CA SER A 238 7.18 13.52 -12.83
C SER A 238 7.07 14.18 -14.20
N LEU A 239 5.91 14.80 -14.48
CA LEU A 239 5.65 15.72 -15.58
C LEU A 239 6.44 17.04 -15.39
N ARG A 240 7.77 16.93 -15.31
CA ARG A 240 8.73 18.05 -15.33
C ARG A 240 8.73 18.81 -16.67
N GLY A 241 8.06 18.26 -17.69
CA GLY A 241 8.14 18.69 -19.07
C GLY A 241 7.18 19.81 -19.47
N TRP A 242 6.29 20.28 -18.60
CA TRP A 242 5.44 21.42 -18.97
C TRP A 242 6.28 22.69 -19.10
N SER A 243 6.69 22.97 -20.33
CA SER A 243 7.54 24.09 -20.76
C SER A 243 7.03 25.44 -20.24
N ALA A 244 5.71 25.57 -20.07
CA ALA A 244 5.04 26.75 -19.53
C ALA A 244 5.49 27.16 -18.11
N TRP A 245 6.16 26.27 -17.36
CA TRP A 245 6.52 26.48 -15.94
C TRP A 245 8.02 26.71 -15.75
N ARG A 246 8.79 26.86 -16.82
CA ARG A 246 10.22 27.22 -16.71
C ARG A 246 10.46 28.58 -16.03
N PRO A 247 9.68 29.65 -16.27
CA PRO A 247 9.98 30.97 -15.71
C PRO A 247 9.59 31.16 -14.23
N THR A 248 8.86 30.22 -13.62
CA THR A 248 8.36 30.37 -12.25
C THR A 248 9.44 30.06 -11.18
N PRO A 249 9.47 30.79 -10.04
CA PRO A 249 10.33 30.47 -8.91
C PRO A 249 10.19 29.03 -8.43
N ARG A 250 11.29 28.41 -7.98
CA ARG A 250 11.33 26.99 -7.57
C ARG A 250 10.26 26.65 -6.52
N TRP A 251 10.06 27.49 -5.51
CA TRP A 251 9.09 27.23 -4.44
C TRP A 251 7.64 27.20 -4.94
N LYS A 252 7.25 28.11 -5.86
CA LYS A 252 5.91 28.14 -6.46
C LYS A 252 5.62 26.84 -7.23
N ARG A 253 6.62 26.34 -7.97
CA ARG A 253 6.49 25.09 -8.72
C ARG A 253 6.30 23.88 -7.82
N GLU A 254 7.00 23.83 -6.69
CA GLU A 254 6.82 22.74 -5.73
C GLU A 254 5.45 22.82 -5.03
N LEU A 255 4.98 24.02 -4.66
CA LEU A 255 3.62 24.17 -4.12
C LEU A 255 2.55 23.70 -5.10
N VAL A 256 2.65 24.07 -6.38
CA VAL A 256 1.66 23.63 -7.35
C VAL A 256 1.77 22.13 -7.65
N ARG A 257 2.97 21.56 -7.63
CA ARG A 257 3.13 20.09 -7.71
C ARG A 257 2.48 19.37 -6.55
N LEU A 258 2.70 19.86 -5.32
CA LEU A 258 2.05 19.31 -4.14
C LEU A 258 0.52 19.49 -4.21
N GLY A 259 0.07 20.65 -4.68
CA GLY A 259 -1.35 20.91 -4.95
C GLY A 259 -1.94 19.96 -5.99
N LEU A 260 -1.20 19.65 -7.06
CA LEU A 260 -1.63 18.69 -8.08
C LEU A 260 -1.71 17.26 -7.53
N VAL A 261 -0.73 16.83 -6.72
CA VAL A 261 -0.81 15.53 -6.02
C VAL A 261 -1.99 15.51 -5.10
N ALA A 262 -2.17 16.54 -4.28
CA ALA A 262 -3.29 16.65 -3.37
C ALA A 262 -4.62 16.62 -4.12
N ALA A 263 -4.72 17.28 -5.29
CA ALA A 263 -5.91 17.25 -6.13
C ALA A 263 -6.17 15.85 -6.73
N ILE A 264 -5.14 15.16 -7.24
CA ILE A 264 -5.28 13.79 -7.77
C ILE A 264 -5.66 12.80 -6.68
N VAL A 265 -5.01 12.93 -5.51
CA VAL A 265 -5.33 12.16 -4.31
C VAL A 265 -6.77 12.43 -3.87
N ALA A 266 -7.17 13.69 -3.77
CA ALA A 266 -8.52 14.08 -3.39
C ALA A 266 -9.54 13.54 -4.39
N ALA A 267 -9.28 13.66 -5.70
CA ALA A 267 -10.12 13.08 -6.74
C ALA A 267 -10.24 11.55 -6.59
N GLY A 268 -9.15 10.86 -6.28
CA GLY A 268 -9.18 9.41 -6.01
C GLY A 268 -10.03 9.05 -4.80
N ILE A 269 -9.92 9.82 -3.71
CA ILE A 269 -10.76 9.65 -2.51
C ILE A 269 -12.22 9.95 -2.83
N THR A 270 -12.52 11.04 -3.54
CA THR A 270 -13.89 11.42 -3.92
C THR A 270 -14.52 10.37 -4.83
N LEU A 271 -13.79 9.85 -5.83
CA LEU A 271 -14.27 8.76 -6.69
C LEU A 271 -14.55 7.49 -5.89
N SER A 272 -13.76 7.21 -4.85
CA SER A 272 -14.01 6.12 -3.92
C SER A 272 -15.33 6.32 -3.16
N LEU A 273 -15.53 7.51 -2.61
CA LEU A 273 -16.73 7.87 -1.84
C LEU A 273 -18.01 7.86 -2.67
N VAL A 274 -17.97 8.37 -3.90
CA VAL A 274 -19.12 8.38 -4.81
C VAL A 274 -19.51 6.97 -5.22
N GLY A 275 -18.54 6.09 -5.48
CA GLY A 275 -18.81 4.69 -5.82
C GLY A 275 -19.47 3.91 -4.68
N SER A 276 -19.08 4.16 -3.43
CA SER A 276 -19.70 3.51 -2.26
C SER A 276 -21.14 3.98 -1.99
N GLY A 277 -21.49 5.22 -2.34
CA GLY A 277 -22.83 5.76 -2.11
C GLY A 277 -23.88 5.29 -3.12
N SER A 278 -23.47 4.94 -4.34
CA SER A 278 -24.40 4.44 -5.38
C SER A 278 -24.84 2.99 -5.17
N ALA A 279 -24.06 2.17 -4.45
CA ALA A 279 -24.42 0.78 -4.18
C ALA A 279 -25.54 0.67 -3.12
N THR A 280 -25.68 1.67 -2.25
CA THR A 280 -26.68 1.65 -1.16
C THR A 280 -28.07 2.15 -1.58
N SER A 281 -28.21 2.79 -2.75
CA SER A 281 -29.49 3.31 -3.24
C SER A 281 -30.29 2.32 -4.09
N ASP A 282 -29.68 1.27 -4.62
CA ASP A 282 -30.36 0.25 -5.44
C ASP A 282 -30.99 -0.89 -4.61
N GLU A 283 -30.71 -0.98 -3.30
CA GLU A 283 -31.41 -1.88 -2.37
C GLU A 283 -32.68 -1.28 -1.76
N THR A 284 -33.24 -0.22 -2.37
CA THR A 284 -34.54 0.30 -1.97
C THR A 284 -35.65 -0.63 -2.48
N GLU A 285 -35.82 -1.73 -1.74
CA GLU A 285 -37.06 -2.47 -1.48
C GLU A 285 -38.19 -2.21 -2.48
N GLU A 286 -38.32 -3.09 -3.47
CA GLU A 286 -39.66 -3.45 -3.91
C GLU A 286 -40.31 -4.13 -2.69
N PRO A 287 -41.35 -3.52 -2.08
CA PRO A 287 -41.96 -4.10 -0.89
C PRO A 287 -42.45 -5.51 -1.26
N PRO A 288 -42.20 -6.53 -0.41
CA PRO A 288 -42.66 -7.89 -0.71
C PRO A 288 -44.16 -7.83 -0.97
N THR A 289 -44.56 -8.13 -2.21
CA THR A 289 -45.97 -8.25 -2.56
C THR A 289 -46.56 -9.33 -1.67
N VAL A 290 -47.50 -8.91 -0.82
CA VAL A 290 -48.18 -9.67 0.26
C VAL A 290 -48.93 -10.93 -0.25
N SER A 291 -48.82 -11.28 -1.53
CA SER A 291 -49.50 -12.43 -2.15
C SER A 291 -48.83 -13.79 -1.92
N GLU A 292 -47.60 -13.87 -1.39
CA GLU A 292 -46.92 -15.16 -1.15
C GLU A 292 -47.09 -15.74 0.27
N TRP A 293 -47.69 -14.99 1.20
CA TRP A 293 -47.84 -15.43 2.60
C TRP A 293 -49.11 -16.24 2.92
N SER A 294 -49.92 -16.59 1.92
CA SER A 294 -51.18 -17.34 2.12
C SER A 294 -51.10 -18.83 1.73
N GLY A 295 -49.93 -19.37 1.38
CA GLY A 295 -49.80 -20.74 0.84
C GLY A 295 -49.31 -21.83 1.81
N GLU A 296 -48.55 -21.52 2.86
CA GLU A 296 -47.87 -22.55 3.67
C GLU A 296 -48.24 -22.48 5.15
N MET A 297 -49.47 -22.90 5.47
CA MET A 297 -49.89 -23.26 6.84
C MET A 297 -50.55 -24.64 6.89
N GLU A 298 -50.05 -25.63 6.13
CA GLU A 298 -50.42 -27.02 6.37
C GLU A 298 -49.20 -27.95 6.39
N HIS A 299 -49.07 -28.67 7.51
CA HIS A 299 -48.13 -29.76 7.82
C HIS A 299 -46.74 -29.30 8.29
N GLY A 300 -46.21 -29.66 9.46
CA GLY A 300 -46.60 -30.58 10.53
C GLY A 300 -45.37 -30.74 11.43
N PRO A 301 -45.51 -30.86 12.76
CA PRO A 301 -44.37 -30.86 13.68
C PRO A 301 -43.61 -32.20 13.59
N THR A 302 -42.43 -32.19 12.98
CA THR A 302 -41.48 -33.30 13.10
C THR A 302 -40.33 -32.91 14.03
N ARG A 303 -40.40 -33.45 15.25
CA ARG A 303 -39.22 -33.74 16.09
C ARG A 303 -38.20 -34.52 15.25
N VAL A 304 -36.90 -34.30 15.45
CA VAL A 304 -35.91 -35.36 15.74
C VAL A 304 -34.48 -34.81 15.89
N SER A 305 -33.93 -35.14 17.07
CA SER A 305 -32.54 -35.32 17.51
C SER A 305 -31.46 -34.26 17.24
N GLN A 306 -31.15 -33.51 18.30
CA GLN A 306 -29.78 -33.10 18.62
C GLN A 306 -28.90 -34.35 18.81
N ARG A 307 -27.89 -34.56 17.94
CA ARG A 307 -26.70 -35.35 18.28
C ARG A 307 -25.63 -34.40 18.78
N VAL A 308 -25.44 -34.42 20.11
CA VAL A 308 -24.28 -33.86 20.79
C VAL A 308 -23.08 -34.78 20.47
N GLY A 309 -22.21 -34.35 19.57
CA GLY A 309 -20.92 -34.98 19.33
C GLY A 309 -19.87 -34.38 20.25
N ILE A 310 -19.56 -35.06 21.35
CA ILE A 310 -18.40 -34.78 22.20
C ILE A 310 -17.24 -35.59 21.61
N GLU A 311 -16.38 -34.96 20.82
CA GLU A 311 -15.08 -35.54 20.47
C GLU A 311 -14.04 -35.09 21.50
N SER A 312 -13.74 -36.01 22.42
CA SER A 312 -12.56 -36.00 23.26
C SER A 312 -11.32 -36.28 22.42
N ASN A 313 -10.40 -35.34 22.29
CA ASN A 313 -9.05 -35.62 21.83
C ASN A 313 -8.07 -35.43 22.99
N VAL A 314 -7.69 -36.56 23.57
CA VAL A 314 -6.62 -36.74 24.55
C VAL A 314 -5.32 -36.86 23.74
N THR A 315 -4.46 -35.84 23.80
CA THR A 315 -3.09 -35.93 23.31
C THR A 315 -2.20 -36.64 24.34
N GLY A 316 -1.60 -37.74 23.91
CA GLY A 316 -0.45 -38.36 24.56
C GLY A 316 0.84 -38.02 23.81
N VAL A 317 1.90 -37.83 24.62
CA VAL A 317 3.36 -37.79 24.33
C VAL A 317 3.88 -36.56 23.58
#